data_AF-A0AAV3JRN8-F1
#
_entry.id   AF-A0AAV3JRN8-F1
#
_cell.length_a   1.000
_cell.length_b   1.000
_cell.length_c   1.000
_cell.angle_alpha   90.00
_cell.angle_beta   90.00
_cell.angle_gamma   90.00
#
_symmetry.space_group_name_H-M   'P 1'
#
loop_
_entity.id
_entity.type
_entity.pdbx_description
1 polymer ?
#
loop_
_entity_poly.entity_id
_entity_poly.type
_entity_poly.pdbx_seq_one_letter_code
_entity_poly.pdbx_strand_id
1 'polypeptide(L)'
;MDNITSVIKDFIFFVEGKWKIASDKGGSGNTANIGSIQYIDDILQGNGMFKNLGEQIFDEYWINQGMLMIPDLKNQGSFKKLTKLADFLELKGIDIQKINLVKNRSKS
;
A
#
# COMPACT_ATOMS: atom_id res chain seq x y z
N MET A 1 -18.77 -36.07 14.72
CA MET A 1 -17.68 -35.07 14.74
C MET A 1 -18.24 -33.67 15.05
N ASP A 2 -19.42 -33.61 15.68
CA ASP A 2 -20.34 -32.47 15.55
C ASP A 2 -20.47 -31.67 16.85
N ASN A 3 -19.53 -31.86 17.79
CA ASN A 3 -19.60 -31.29 19.14
C ASN A 3 -18.41 -30.37 19.47
N ILE A 4 -17.67 -29.93 18.45
CA ILE A 4 -16.62 -28.93 18.60
C ILE A 4 -17.22 -27.56 18.26
N THR A 5 -17.38 -26.70 19.26
CA THR A 5 -17.85 -25.33 19.09
C THR A 5 -16.82 -24.51 18.31
N SER A 6 -17.21 -23.97 17.15
CA SER A 6 -16.34 -23.06 16.40
C SER A 6 -16.22 -21.70 17.08
N VAL A 7 -14.99 -21.20 17.19
CA VAL A 7 -14.65 -19.85 17.71
C VAL A 7 -14.70 -18.76 16.63
N ILE A 8 -14.90 -19.14 15.37
CA ILE A 8 -14.94 -18.23 14.21
C ILE A 8 -16.00 -18.69 13.21
N LYS A 9 -16.68 -17.72 12.59
CA LYS A 9 -17.78 -17.93 11.64
C LYS A 9 -17.65 -16.90 10.50
N ASP A 10 -18.45 -17.06 9.46
CA ASP A 10 -18.62 -16.09 8.37
C ASP A 10 -17.33 -15.77 7.60
N PHE A 11 -16.68 -16.83 7.10
CA PHE A 11 -15.49 -16.69 6.28
C PHE A 11 -15.81 -16.12 4.90
N ILE A 12 -15.00 -15.16 4.47
CA ILE A 12 -14.97 -14.63 3.11
C ILE A 12 -13.64 -15.04 2.48
N PHE A 13 -13.72 -15.70 1.32
CA PHE A 13 -12.55 -16.02 0.51
C PHE A 13 -12.55 -15.14 -0.72
N PHE A 14 -11.40 -14.56 -1.05
CA PHE A 14 -11.23 -13.72 -2.23
C PHE A 14 -9.86 -13.96 -2.87
N VAL A 15 -9.74 -13.59 -4.13
CA VAL A 15 -8.50 -13.65 -4.89
C VAL A 15 -8.32 -12.30 -5.58
N GLU A 16 -7.26 -11.60 -5.25
CA GLU A 16 -6.88 -10.36 -5.92
C GLU A 16 -5.35 -10.24 -6.04
N GLY A 17 -4.91 -9.45 -7.01
CA GLY A 17 -3.51 -9.12 -7.16
C GLY A 17 -3.00 -8.33 -5.95
N LYS A 18 -1.79 -8.65 -5.46
CA LYS A 18 -1.21 -7.98 -4.27
C LYS A 18 -1.16 -6.46 -4.43
N TRP A 19 -0.78 -5.97 -5.61
CA TRP A 19 -0.70 -4.53 -5.91
C TRP A 19 -2.05 -3.82 -5.80
N LYS A 20 -3.15 -4.52 -6.11
CA LYS A 20 -4.52 -3.98 -6.00
C LYS A 20 -5.02 -3.87 -4.57
N ILE A 21 -4.39 -4.54 -3.60
CA ILE A 21 -4.80 -4.46 -2.19
C ILE A 21 -3.73 -3.82 -1.30
N ALA A 22 -2.61 -3.41 -1.89
CA ALA A 22 -1.49 -2.82 -1.17
C ALA A 22 -1.76 -1.36 -0.76
N SER A 23 -1.21 -1.01 0.40
CA SER A 23 -0.98 0.37 0.83
C SER A 23 0.43 0.82 0.44
N ASP A 24 0.76 2.11 0.66
CA ASP A 24 2.12 2.65 0.51
C ASP A 24 2.96 2.54 1.80
N LYS A 25 2.43 1.87 2.84
CA LYS A 25 3.05 1.76 4.16
C LYS A 25 3.46 0.34 4.48
N GLY A 26 4.49 0.21 5.32
CA GLY A 26 4.91 -1.08 5.85
C GLY A 26 3.84 -1.69 6.75
N GLY A 27 3.72 -3.02 6.72
CA GLY A 27 2.77 -3.79 7.52
C GLY A 27 3.22 -4.02 8.96
N SER A 28 4.52 -4.03 9.23
CA SER A 28 5.10 -4.14 10.57
C SER A 28 6.39 -3.31 10.69
N GLY A 29 6.71 -2.82 11.89
CA GLY A 29 7.87 -1.95 12.11
C GLY A 29 9.22 -2.68 12.24
N ASN A 30 9.19 -3.98 12.53
CA ASN A 30 10.36 -4.82 12.79
C ASN A 30 10.74 -5.74 11.62
N THR A 31 9.90 -5.84 10.59
CA THR A 31 10.11 -6.70 9.42
C THR A 31 9.64 -5.93 8.19
N ALA A 32 10.35 -6.05 7.07
CA ALA A 32 10.05 -5.32 5.84
C ALA A 32 8.84 -5.92 5.08
N ASN A 33 7.66 -5.86 5.69
CA ASN A 33 6.41 -6.32 5.09
C ASN A 33 5.70 -5.17 4.38
N ILE A 34 5.12 -5.44 3.21
CA ILE A 34 4.20 -4.52 2.52
C ILE A 34 2.83 -4.59 3.21
N GLY A 35 2.31 -3.45 3.68
CA GLY A 35 1.00 -3.38 4.32
C GLY A 35 -0.14 -3.37 3.30
N SER A 36 -1.28 -3.96 3.65
CA SER A 36 -2.51 -3.87 2.86
C SER A 36 -3.36 -2.65 3.26
N ILE A 37 -4.31 -2.29 2.40
CA ILE A 37 -5.45 -1.46 2.80
C ILE A 37 -6.31 -2.20 3.84
N GLN A 38 -7.21 -1.47 4.52
CA GLN A 38 -7.89 -1.97 5.71
C GLN A 38 -9.41 -2.10 5.58
N TYR A 39 -10.03 -1.42 4.60
CA TYR A 39 -11.47 -1.45 4.42
C TYR A 39 -11.88 -2.68 3.60
N ILE A 40 -12.75 -3.54 4.15
CA ILE A 40 -13.06 -4.85 3.56
C ILE A 40 -13.63 -4.72 2.15
N ASP A 41 -14.59 -3.83 1.91
CA ASP A 41 -15.15 -3.69 0.55
C ASP A 41 -14.10 -3.21 -0.45
N ASP A 42 -13.15 -2.36 -0.02
CA ASP A 42 -12.05 -1.93 -0.89
C ASP A 42 -11.11 -3.11 -1.19
N ILE A 43 -10.85 -4.01 -0.22
CA ILE A 43 -10.06 -5.22 -0.44
C ILE A 43 -10.75 -6.13 -1.45
N LEU A 44 -12.05 -6.39 -1.28
CA LEU A 44 -12.85 -7.26 -2.15
C LEU A 44 -12.96 -6.71 -3.57
N GLN A 45 -12.87 -5.40 -3.76
CA GLN A 45 -12.94 -4.74 -5.07
C GLN A 45 -11.55 -4.45 -5.68
N GLY A 46 -10.46 -4.86 -5.01
CA GLY A 46 -9.09 -4.53 -5.43
C GLY A 46 -8.85 -3.02 -5.51
N ASN A 47 -9.46 -2.25 -4.61
CA ASN A 47 -9.48 -0.79 -4.57
C ASN A 47 -8.31 -0.18 -3.76
N GLY A 48 -7.13 -0.78 -3.87
CA GLY A 48 -5.91 -0.34 -3.19
C GLY A 48 -5.29 0.91 -3.79
N MET A 49 -4.25 1.42 -3.15
CA MET A 49 -3.66 2.73 -3.50
C MET A 49 -3.03 2.75 -4.90
N PHE A 50 -2.55 1.59 -5.36
CA PHE A 50 -1.93 1.43 -6.67
C PHE A 50 -2.92 1.07 -7.78
N LYS A 51 -4.23 0.98 -7.51
CA LYS A 51 -5.24 0.56 -8.49
C LYS A 51 -5.17 1.33 -9.82
N ASN A 52 -4.98 2.65 -9.75
CA ASN A 52 -4.90 3.50 -10.95
C ASN A 52 -3.45 3.72 -11.44
N LEU A 53 -2.45 3.19 -10.72
CA LEU A 53 -1.03 3.30 -11.03
C LEU A 53 -0.49 2.04 -11.73
N GLY A 54 -1.06 0.88 -11.42
CA GLY A 54 -0.68 -0.41 -11.98
C GLY A 54 0.45 -1.12 -11.22
N GLU A 55 0.69 -2.38 -11.61
CA GLU A 55 1.63 -3.30 -10.97
C GLU A 55 3.10 -2.82 -11.08
N GLN A 56 3.51 -2.30 -12.24
CA GLN A 56 4.88 -1.82 -12.44
C GLN A 56 5.27 -0.72 -11.44
N ILE A 57 4.37 0.23 -11.20
CA ILE A 57 4.62 1.32 -10.23
C ILE A 57 4.66 0.79 -8.80
N PHE A 58 3.83 -0.21 -8.49
CA PHE A 58 3.87 -0.90 -7.21
C PHE A 58 5.23 -1.59 -6.98
N ASP A 59 5.71 -2.37 -7.94
CA ASP A 59 6.98 -3.10 -7.83
C ASP A 59 8.16 -2.14 -7.70
N GLU A 60 8.24 -1.13 -8.58
CA GLU A 60 9.32 -0.16 -8.56
C GLU A 60 9.34 0.67 -7.27
N TYR A 61 8.17 1.07 -6.76
CA TYR A 61 8.09 1.78 -5.49
C TYR A 61 8.64 0.92 -4.36
N TRP A 62 8.15 -0.32 -4.22
CA TRP A 62 8.49 -1.19 -3.10
C TRP A 62 9.92 -1.72 -3.15
N ILE A 63 10.50 -1.91 -4.33
CA ILE A 63 11.94 -2.23 -4.48
C ILE A 63 12.81 -1.05 -4.01
N ASN A 64 12.35 0.20 -4.17
CA ASN A 64 13.15 1.38 -3.84
C ASN A 64 12.85 1.98 -2.45
N GLN A 65 11.76 1.56 -1.81
CA GLN A 65 11.28 2.10 -0.54
C GLN A 65 12.34 1.94 0.56
N GLY A 66 12.78 3.07 1.13
CA GLY A 66 13.74 3.13 2.24
C GLY A 66 15.20 2.96 1.84
N MET A 67 15.48 2.68 0.55
CA MET A 67 16.82 2.47 0.02
C MET A 67 17.25 3.58 -0.95
N LEU A 68 16.37 3.98 -1.87
CA LEU A 68 16.70 5.02 -2.85
C LEU A 68 16.83 6.39 -2.17
N MET A 69 17.92 7.09 -2.45
CA MET A 69 18.12 8.47 -2.03
C MET A 69 17.59 9.41 -3.10
N ILE A 70 16.68 10.30 -2.72
CA ILE A 70 16.05 11.29 -3.61
C ILE A 70 16.35 12.70 -3.12
N PRO A 71 16.42 13.71 -4.01
CA PRO A 71 16.57 15.10 -3.60
C PRO A 71 15.45 15.51 -2.64
N ASP A 72 15.80 16.22 -1.56
CA ASP A 72 14.79 16.78 -0.67
C ASP A 72 14.25 18.09 -1.24
N LEU A 73 13.00 18.04 -1.72
CA LEU A 73 12.30 19.21 -2.26
C LEU A 73 12.14 20.34 -1.24
N LYS A 74 12.19 20.04 0.07
CA LYS A 74 12.10 21.05 1.12
C LYS A 74 13.45 21.70 1.45
N ASN A 75 14.53 20.97 1.22
CA ASN A 75 15.89 21.36 1.60
C ASN A 75 16.80 21.18 0.39
N GLN A 76 16.83 22.20 -0.47
CA GLN A 76 17.64 22.18 -1.70
C GLN A 76 19.10 21.83 -1.40
N GLY A 77 19.64 20.88 -2.17
CA GLY A 77 21.01 20.38 -2.01
C GLY A 77 21.18 19.23 -1.01
N SER A 78 20.12 18.83 -0.29
CA SER A 78 20.13 17.65 0.58
C SER A 78 19.38 16.48 -0.06
N PHE A 79 19.68 15.26 0.41
CA PHE A 79 19.05 14.03 -0.05
C PHE A 79 18.38 13.32 1.12
N LYS A 80 17.23 12.70 0.85
CA LYS A 80 16.47 11.90 1.82
C LYS A 80 16.15 10.52 1.25
N LYS A 81 15.86 9.56 2.11
CA LYS A 81 15.38 8.24 1.69
C LYS A 81 13.96 8.33 1.11
N LEU A 82 13.70 7.60 0.04
CA LEU A 82 12.37 7.46 -0.53
C LEU A 82 11.46 6.72 0.46
N THR A 83 10.47 7.42 1.01
CA THR A 83 9.55 6.88 2.03
C THR A 83 8.08 7.15 1.75
N LYS A 84 7.79 7.95 0.71
CA LYS A 84 6.44 8.35 0.35
C LYS A 84 6.20 8.06 -1.12
N LEU A 85 5.02 7.52 -1.43
CA LEU A 85 4.61 7.25 -2.80
C LEU A 85 4.52 8.54 -3.64
N ALA A 86 4.02 9.64 -3.05
CA ALA A 86 3.95 10.93 -3.75
C ALA A 86 5.33 11.39 -4.26
N ASP A 87 6.36 11.33 -3.40
CA ASP A 87 7.74 11.69 -3.77
C ASP A 87 8.27 10.80 -4.91
N PHE A 88 7.89 9.51 -4.93
CA PHE A 88 8.25 8.58 -6.00
C PHE A 88 7.58 8.94 -7.33
N LEU A 89 6.29 9.28 -7.30
CA LEU A 89 5.55 9.66 -8.51
C LEU A 89 6.05 10.98 -9.08
N GLU A 90 6.34 11.96 -8.23
CA GLU A 90 6.95 13.24 -8.65
C GLU A 90 8.30 13.00 -9.35
N LEU A 91 9.15 12.12 -8.82
CA LEU A 91 10.42 11.74 -9.46
C LEU A 91 10.22 11.08 -10.83
N LYS A 92 9.16 10.27 -10.97
CA LYS A 92 8.79 9.58 -12.23
C LYS A 92 8.06 10.49 -13.22
N GLY A 93 7.71 11.73 -12.83
CA GLY A 93 6.88 12.63 -13.64
C GLY A 93 5.43 12.14 -13.79
N ILE A 94 4.94 11.35 -12.83
CA ILE A 94 3.57 10.81 -12.82
C ILE A 94 2.69 11.70 -11.94
N ASP A 95 1.48 11.99 -12.41
CA ASP A 95 0.50 12.75 -11.65
C ASP A 95 0.13 12.05 -10.33
N ILE A 96 0.36 12.75 -9.22
CA ILE A 96 0.04 12.31 -7.85
C ILE A 96 -1.46 12.06 -7.65
N GLN A 97 -2.32 12.69 -8.45
CA GLN A 97 -3.78 12.48 -8.38
C GLN A 97 -4.20 11.08 -8.84
N LYS A 98 -3.28 10.30 -9.42
CA LYS A 98 -3.50 8.89 -9.72
C LYS A 98 -3.40 7.98 -8.49
N ILE A 99 -2.90 8.46 -7.35
CA ILE A 99 -2.96 7.68 -6.11
C ILE A 99 -4.43 7.49 -5.73
N ASN A 100 -4.88 6.24 -5.63
CA ASN A 100 -6.26 5.96 -5.26
C ASN A 100 -6.49 6.25 -3.77
N LEU A 101 -7.49 7.08 -3.46
CA LEU A 101 -7.86 7.38 -2.09
C LEU A 101 -8.57 6.18 -1.47
N VAL A 102 -7.96 5.63 -0.41
CA VAL A 102 -8.49 4.46 0.31
C VAL A 102 -9.18 4.87 1.59
N LYS A 103 -10.27 4.16 1.93
CA LYS A 103 -10.96 4.40 3.19
C LYS A 103 -10.13 3.83 4.34
N ASN A 104 -9.90 4.66 5.35
CA ASN A 104 -9.36 4.17 6.61
C ASN A 104 -10.49 3.59 7.45
N ARG A 105 -10.18 2.58 8.27
CA ARG A 105 -11.11 2.10 9.28
C ARG A 105 -11.44 3.27 10.21
N SER A 106 -12.72 3.65 10.36
CA SER A 106 -13.09 4.56 11.44
C SER A 106 -12.69 3.90 12.76
N LYS A 107 -12.08 4.67 13.67
CA LYS A 107 -11.90 4.17 15.04
C LYS A 107 -13.29 3.88 15.60
N SER A 108 -13.57 2.61 15.84
CA SER A 108 -14.70 2.21 16.69
C SER A 108 -14.40 2.57 18.13
#